data_AF-A0A952ICX0-F1
#
_entry.id   AF-A0A952ICX0-F1
#
_cell.length_a   1.000
_cell.length_b   1.000
_cell.length_c   1.000
_cell.angle_alpha   90.00
_cell.angle_beta   90.00
_cell.angle_gamma   90.00
#
_symmetry.space_group_name_H-M   'P 1'
#
loop_
_entity.id
_entity.type
_entity.pdbx_description
1 polymer ?
#
loop_
_entity_poly.entity_id
_entity_poly.type
_entity_poly.pdbx_seq_one_letter_code
_entity_poly.pdbx_strand_id
1 'polypeptide(L)'
;MSSAATQIERNKKKSDEAATLRKRMGDNLLAIGRDRDEAAFADLYGYYSGRVKSFLMGKGMGEGIAEELTQEIMLTVWRRAESYDPQKAAASTWLFTIARNRRIDYLRGNSRVE
;
A
#
# COMPACT_ATOMS: atom_id res chain seq x y z
N MET A 1 29.43 -14.66 -25.34
CA MET A 1 27.97 -14.38 -25.36
C MET A 1 27.30 -14.64 -23.98
N SER A 2 27.87 -14.24 -22.83
CA SER A 2 27.50 -14.87 -21.52
C SER A 2 27.09 -13.96 -20.34
N SER A 3 27.00 -12.63 -20.47
CA SER A 3 26.56 -11.74 -19.36
C SER A 3 25.22 -11.03 -19.64
N ALA A 4 24.98 -10.64 -20.90
CA ALA A 4 23.77 -9.93 -21.29
C ALA A 4 22.50 -10.82 -21.30
N ALA A 5 22.58 -12.07 -21.78
CA ALA A 5 21.45 -13.01 -21.81
C ALA A 5 20.94 -13.35 -20.39
N THR A 6 21.85 -13.59 -19.44
CA THR A 6 21.55 -13.85 -18.03
C THR A 6 20.95 -12.64 -17.31
N GLN A 7 21.33 -11.41 -17.69
CA GLN A 7 20.73 -10.19 -17.14
C GLN A 7 19.31 -9.96 -17.68
N ILE A 8 19.09 -10.23 -18.97
CA ILE A 8 17.77 -10.08 -19.62
C ILE A 8 16.77 -11.07 -19.01
N GLU A 9 17.14 -12.34 -18.83
CA GLU A 9 16.28 -13.34 -18.20
C GLU A 9 15.93 -13.01 -16.74
N ARG A 10 16.91 -12.53 -15.97
CA ARG A 10 16.68 -12.07 -14.58
C ARG A 10 15.73 -10.87 -14.51
N ASN A 11 15.89 -9.90 -15.42
CA ASN A 11 15.01 -8.73 -15.47
C ASN A 11 13.58 -9.12 -15.87
N LYS A 12 13.44 -10.04 -16.84
CA LYS A 12 12.14 -10.57 -17.25
C LYS A 12 11.43 -11.27 -16.10
N LYS A 13 12.11 -12.18 -15.40
CA LYS A 13 11.56 -12.88 -14.23
C LYS A 13 11.08 -11.92 -13.13
N LYS A 14 11.88 -10.90 -12.79
CA LYS A 14 11.46 -9.88 -11.81
C LYS A 14 10.24 -9.09 -12.25
N SER A 15 10.12 -8.78 -13.54
CA SER A 15 8.96 -8.10 -14.11
C SER A 15 7.70 -8.94 -13.96
N ASP A 16 7.78 -10.24 -14.26
CA ASP A 16 6.66 -11.18 -14.16
C ASP A 16 6.21 -11.39 -12.71
N GLU A 17 7.17 -11.49 -11.77
CA GLU A 17 6.89 -11.52 -10.33
C GLU A 17 6.19 -10.23 -9.86
N ALA A 18 6.65 -9.07 -10.33
CA ALA A 18 6.03 -7.79 -9.99
C ALA A 18 4.62 -7.66 -10.57
N ALA A 19 4.37 -8.14 -11.79
CA ALA A 19 3.04 -8.15 -12.39
C ALA A 19 2.09 -9.07 -11.62
N THR A 20 2.57 -10.26 -11.24
CA THR A 20 1.82 -11.23 -10.42
C THR A 20 1.43 -10.61 -9.08
N LEU A 21 2.38 -9.95 -8.41
CA LEU A 21 2.15 -9.28 -7.15
C LEU A 21 1.14 -8.12 -7.29
N ARG A 22 1.28 -7.28 -8.32
CA ARG A 22 0.33 -6.19 -8.59
C ARG A 22 -1.08 -6.71 -8.78
N LYS A 23 -1.25 -7.79 -9.55
CA LYS A 23 -2.54 -8.44 -9.75
C LYS A 23 -3.10 -8.95 -8.41
N ARG A 24 -2.30 -9.68 -7.64
CA ARG A 24 -2.71 -10.21 -6.32
C ARG A 24 -3.17 -9.13 -5.37
N MET A 25 -2.44 -8.02 -5.25
CA MET A 25 -2.82 -6.91 -4.37
C MET A 25 -4.13 -6.23 -4.82
N GLY A 26 -4.37 -6.14 -6.13
CA GLY A 26 -5.64 -5.65 -6.67
C GLY A 26 -6.80 -6.60 -6.37
N ASP A 27 -6.61 -7.89 -6.62
CA ASP A 27 -7.60 -8.94 -6.34
C ASP A 27 -7.97 -8.98 -4.84
N ASN A 28 -6.98 -8.82 -3.95
CA ASN A 28 -7.22 -8.75 -2.51
C ASN A 28 -8.10 -7.55 -2.13
N LEU A 29 -7.86 -6.36 -2.70
CA LEU A 29 -8.72 -5.19 -2.44
C LEU A 29 -10.16 -5.43 -2.90
N LEU A 30 -10.35 -6.11 -4.04
CA LEU A 30 -11.68 -6.47 -4.54
C LEU A 30 -12.38 -7.46 -3.59
N ALA A 31 -11.67 -8.48 -3.10
CA ALA A 31 -12.21 -9.45 -2.15
C ALA A 31 -12.61 -8.79 -0.82
N ILE A 32 -11.77 -7.89 -0.28
CA ILE A 32 -12.12 -7.13 0.93
C ILE A 32 -13.34 -6.24 0.69
N GLY A 33 -13.39 -5.54 -0.45
CA GLY A 33 -14.47 -4.62 -0.78
C GLY A 33 -15.81 -5.33 -0.93
N ARG A 34 -15.83 -6.52 -1.51
CA ARG A 34 -17.05 -7.30 -1.74
C ARG A 34 -17.48 -8.09 -0.52
N ASP A 35 -16.56 -8.84 0.06
CA ASP A 35 -16.88 -9.95 0.96
C ASP A 35 -16.28 -9.75 2.36
N ARG A 36 -15.60 -8.62 2.61
CA ARG A 36 -14.85 -8.36 3.86
C ARG A 36 -13.90 -9.53 4.18
N ASP A 37 -13.18 -9.99 3.14
CA ASP A 37 -12.24 -11.10 3.26
C ASP A 37 -11.04 -10.75 4.17
N GLU A 38 -10.98 -11.37 5.34
CA GLU A 38 -9.93 -11.16 6.34
C GLU A 38 -8.57 -11.70 5.89
N ALA A 39 -8.52 -12.79 5.11
CA ALA A 39 -7.27 -13.37 4.63
C ALA A 39 -6.64 -12.48 3.55
N ALA A 40 -7.46 -11.93 2.64
CA ALA A 40 -7.03 -10.93 1.68
C ALA A 40 -6.50 -9.66 2.38
N PHE A 41 -7.15 -9.24 3.46
CA PHE A 41 -6.66 -8.13 4.28
C PHE A 41 -5.36 -8.45 4.99
N ALA A 42 -5.20 -9.65 5.54
CA ALA A 42 -3.96 -10.07 6.18
C ALA A 42 -2.76 -10.05 5.19
N ASP A 43 -2.93 -10.52 3.95
CA ASP A 43 -1.88 -10.46 2.92
C ASP A 43 -1.55 -9.00 2.54
N LEU A 44 -2.56 -8.15 2.34
CA LEU A 44 -2.36 -6.72 2.09
C LEU A 44 -1.64 -6.03 3.26
N TYR A 45 -2.04 -6.32 4.50
CA TYR A 45 -1.44 -5.77 5.70
C TYR A 45 0.02 -6.19 5.82
N GLY A 46 0.33 -7.48 5.68
CA GLY A 46 1.68 -8.01 5.73
C GLY A 46 2.59 -7.40 4.66
N TYR A 47 2.04 -7.09 3.48
CA TYR A 47 2.80 -6.46 2.42
C TYR A 47 2.96 -4.94 2.60
N TYR A 48 1.90 -4.20 2.91
CA TYR A 48 1.94 -2.73 2.87
C TYR A 48 2.22 -2.05 4.20
N SER A 49 1.93 -2.64 5.37
CA SER A 49 2.10 -1.98 6.68
C SER A 49 3.50 -1.42 6.89
N GLY A 50 4.54 -2.24 6.77
CA GLY A 50 5.92 -1.79 6.88
C GLY A 50 6.30 -0.74 5.84
N ARG A 51 5.81 -0.86 4.61
CA ARG A 51 6.07 0.09 3.51
C ARG A 51 5.42 1.46 3.78
N VAL A 52 4.23 1.47 4.37
CA VAL A 52 3.54 2.69 4.79
C VAL A 52 4.27 3.34 5.95
N LYS A 53 4.66 2.58 6.98
CA LYS A 53 5.45 3.09 8.11
C LYS A 53 6.75 3.74 7.62
N SER A 54 7.51 3.04 6.77
CA SER A 54 8.75 3.59 6.18
C SER A 54 8.50 4.84 5.32
N PHE A 55 7.41 4.87 4.54
CA PHE A 55 7.02 6.05 3.78
C PHE A 55 6.74 7.26 4.70
N LEU A 56 5.99 7.06 5.79
CA LEU A 56 5.66 8.12 6.74
C LEU A 56 6.92 8.63 7.48
N MET A 57 7.78 7.72 7.93
CA MET A 57 9.07 8.08 8.54
C MET A 57 9.96 8.86 7.55
N GLY A 58 10.01 8.43 6.29
CA GLY A 58 10.69 9.16 5.21
C GLY A 58 10.09 10.53 4.90
N LYS A 59 8.91 10.85 5.45
CA LYS A 59 8.26 12.17 5.40
C LYS A 59 8.37 12.97 6.70
N GLY A 60 9.29 12.58 7.59
CA GLY A 60 9.62 13.29 8.83
C GLY A 60 8.74 12.97 10.02
N MET A 61 7.89 11.93 9.94
CA MET A 61 7.07 11.52 11.08
C MET A 61 7.93 10.73 12.07
N GLY A 62 7.77 11.02 13.37
CA GLY A 62 8.38 10.20 14.43
C GLY A 62 7.87 8.76 14.37
N GLU A 63 8.67 7.80 14.86
CA GLU A 63 8.37 6.37 14.73
C GLU A 63 7.00 5.98 15.30
N GLY A 64 6.69 6.42 16.53
CA GLY A 64 5.41 6.11 17.18
C GLY A 64 4.21 6.65 16.40
N ILE A 65 4.30 7.90 15.92
CA ILE A 65 3.26 8.52 15.09
C ILE A 65 3.12 7.80 13.75
N ALA A 66 4.23 7.41 13.13
CA ALA A 66 4.20 6.68 11.87
C ALA A 66 3.51 5.31 12.03
N GLU A 67 3.70 4.65 13.17
CA GLU A 67 3.06 3.38 13.50
C GLU A 67 1.56 3.54 13.73
N GLU A 68 1.15 4.50 14.55
CA GLU A 68 -0.26 4.83 14.80
C GLU A 68 -0.99 5.18 13.49
N LEU A 69 -0.43 6.08 12.69
CA LEU A 69 -1.02 6.44 11.40
C LEU A 69 -1.07 5.25 10.43
N THR A 70 -0.08 4.36 10.46
CA THR A 70 -0.11 3.15 9.64
C THR A 70 -1.30 2.28 10.00
N GLN A 71 -1.58 2.08 11.28
CA GLN A 71 -2.76 1.34 11.73
C GLN A 71 -4.06 2.01 11.26
N GLU A 72 -4.19 3.33 11.42
CA GLU A 72 -5.35 4.07 10.92
C GLU A 72 -5.55 3.98 9.40
N ILE A 73 -4.44 4.03 8.64
CA ILE A 73 -4.46 3.88 7.18
C ILE A 73 -4.95 2.48 6.81
N MET A 74 -4.45 1.43 7.47
CA MET A 74 -4.89 0.06 7.20
C MET A 74 -6.37 -0.16 7.55
N LEU A 75 -6.85 0.43 8.64
CA LEU A 75 -8.28 0.45 8.96
C LEU A 75 -9.09 1.21 7.91
N THR A 76 -8.56 2.31 7.38
CA THR A 76 -9.19 3.06 6.30
C THR A 76 -9.25 2.24 5.01
N VAL A 77 -8.19 1.49 4.69
CA VAL A 77 -8.14 0.55 3.57
C VAL A 77 -9.22 -0.51 3.72
N TRP A 78 -9.31 -1.16 4.89
CA TRP A 78 -10.37 -2.14 5.18
C TRP A 78 -11.76 -1.56 4.93
N ARG A 79 -12.06 -0.39 5.50
CA ARG A 79 -13.38 0.23 5.40
C ARG A 79 -13.72 0.63 3.96
N ARG A 80 -12.76 1.18 3.21
CA ARG A 80 -12.98 1.80 1.90
C ARG A 80 -12.66 0.90 0.70
N ALA A 81 -12.26 -0.35 0.93
CA ALA A 81 -11.87 -1.26 -0.15
C ALA A 81 -12.94 -1.40 -1.26
N GLU A 82 -14.23 -1.28 -0.92
CA GLU A 82 -15.35 -1.28 -1.88
C GLU A 82 -15.27 -0.15 -2.93
N SER A 83 -14.56 0.94 -2.62
CA SER A 83 -14.35 2.08 -3.52
C SER A 83 -13.11 1.93 -4.41
N TYR A 84 -12.35 0.84 -4.25
CA TYR A 84 -11.22 0.53 -5.10
C TYR A 84 -11.71 0.15 -6.51
N ASP A 85 -11.07 0.74 -7.52
CA ASP A 85 -11.36 0.48 -8.93
C ASP A 85 -10.03 0.18 -9.66
N PRO A 86 -9.79 -1.08 -10.07
CA PRO A 86 -8.56 -1.48 -10.74
C PRO A 86 -8.38 -0.86 -12.12
N GLN A 87 -9.44 -0.33 -12.74
CA GLN A 87 -9.35 0.39 -14.01
C GLN A 87 -8.81 1.81 -13.83
N LYS A 88 -8.99 2.41 -12.64
CA LYS A 88 -8.54 3.78 -12.34
C LYS A 88 -7.15 3.83 -11.73
N ALA A 89 -6.81 2.85 -10.90
CA ALA A 89 -5.52 2.84 -10.20
C ALA A 89 -5.07 1.43 -9.80
N ALA A 90 -3.75 1.23 -9.78
CA ALA A 90 -3.16 0.08 -9.11
C ALA A 90 -3.40 0.16 -7.59
N ALA A 91 -3.49 -1.00 -6.92
CA ALA A 91 -3.67 -1.10 -5.47
C ALA A 91 -2.69 -0.24 -4.67
N SER A 92 -1.40 -0.25 -5.05
CA SER A 92 -0.37 0.58 -4.43
C SER A 92 -0.70 2.07 -4.52
N THR A 93 -1.10 2.55 -5.70
CA THR A 93 -1.40 3.97 -5.93
C THR A 93 -2.59 4.42 -5.10
N TRP A 94 -3.66 3.62 -5.07
CA TRP A 94 -4.85 3.89 -4.28
C TRP A 94 -4.54 3.92 -2.77
N LEU A 95 -3.79 2.93 -2.26
CA LEU A 95 -3.40 2.85 -0.85
C LEU A 95 -2.50 4.01 -0.43
N PHE A 96 -1.48 4.35 -1.22
CA PHE A 96 -0.59 5.48 -0.89
C PHE A 96 -1.28 6.83 -1.04
N THR A 97 -2.36 6.93 -1.82
CA THR A 97 -3.22 8.13 -1.84
C THR A 97 -3.93 8.30 -0.49
N ILE A 98 -4.47 7.22 0.07
CA ILE A 98 -5.04 7.23 1.43
C ILE A 98 -3.98 7.63 2.45
N ALA A 99 -2.78 7.02 2.39
CA ALA A 99 -1.68 7.33 3.30
C ALA A 99 -1.26 8.80 3.25
N ARG A 100 -1.14 9.37 2.04
CA ARG A 100 -0.82 10.78 1.84
C ARG A 100 -1.88 11.69 2.44
N ASN A 101 -3.16 11.42 2.18
CA ASN A 101 -4.27 12.23 2.69
C ASN A 101 -4.32 12.18 4.21
N ARG A 102 -4.20 10.98 4.79
CA ARG A 102 -4.18 10.80 6.25
C ARG A 102 -3.04 11.57 6.91
N ARG A 103 -1.83 11.55 6.32
CA ARG A 103 -0.70 12.37 6.81
C ARG A 103 -1.02 13.86 6.76
N ILE A 104 -1.63 14.35 5.68
CA ILE A 104 -2.00 15.78 5.55
C ILE A 104 -3.02 16.15 6.62
N ASP A 105 -4.02 15.31 6.85
CA ASP A 105 -5.04 15.53 7.86
C ASP A 105 -4.44 15.57 9.27
N TYR A 106 -3.51 14.65 9.59
CA TYR A 106 -2.75 14.69 10.84
C TYR A 106 -2.00 16.01 11.01
N LEU A 107 -1.28 16.47 9.99
CA LEU A 107 -0.53 17.72 10.05
C LEU A 107 -1.46 18.92 10.23
N ARG A 108 -2.62 18.94 9.56
CA ARG A 108 -3.63 20.00 9.73
C ARG A 108 -4.27 19.99 11.12
N GLY A 109 -4.46 18.82 11.70
CA GLY A 109 -4.97 18.65 13.06
C GLY A 109 -3.99 19.19 14.10
N ASN A 110 -2.70 18.88 13.96
CA ASN A 110 -1.65 19.42 14.83
C ASN A 110 -1.46 20.93 14.67
N SER A 111 -1.55 21.47 13.44
CA SER A 111 -1.43 22.92 13.20
C SER A 111 -2.58 23.76 13.76
N ARG A 112 -3.65 23.15 14.30
CA ARG A 112 -4.76 23.86 14.95
C ARG A 112 -4.61 23.97 16.48
N VAL A 113 -3.60 23.32 17.07
CA VAL A 113 -3.43 23.20 18.54
C VAL A 113 -2.19 23.95 19.06
N GLU A 114 -1.54 24.76 18.21
CA GLU A 114 -0.49 25.72 18.60
C GLU A 114 -0.93 27.16 18.29
#